data_AF-A0A925DTV2-F1
#
_entry.id   AF-A0A925DTV2-F1
#
_cell.length_a   1.000
_cell.length_b   1.000
_cell.length_c   1.000
_cell.angle_alpha   90.00
_cell.angle_beta   90.00
_cell.angle_gamma   90.00
#
_symmetry.space_group_name_H-M   'P 1'
#
loop_
_entity.id
_entity.type
_entity.pdbx_description
1 polymer ?
#
loop_
_entity_poly.entity_id
_entity_poly.type
_entity_poly.pdbx_seq_one_letter_code
_entity_poly.pdbx_strand_id
1 'polypeptide(L)'
;MKHFNKEDTIMLLIDHQVGTINFAANRPKEMIISRAKALARVAKALNIPVVLTTSLEDQMQGLLLPEIQKALPIEYANRIKRTGITNAWDDENYKAAVLKAAGERKNIIMAGLTNDVCIVYPSISMVEEGFDVQVVIDAGGSLTQIADDLAQQTWEKAGVRTTAINQLIAELTSSWETEDGGKLVAILAEDIIPTFGKFK
;
A
#
# COMPACT_ATOMS: atom_id res chain seq x y z
N MET A 1 -2.47 6.71 19.98
CA MET A 1 -2.26 6.49 18.53
C MET A 1 -3.36 7.20 17.76
N LYS A 2 -3.03 7.89 16.68
CA LYS A 2 -3.98 8.63 15.84
C LYS A 2 -4.77 7.64 14.96
N HIS A 3 -6.09 7.80 14.91
CA HIS A 3 -6.95 7.08 13.97
C HIS A 3 -6.95 7.78 12.62
N PHE A 4 -6.75 7.03 11.53
CA PHE A 4 -6.76 7.60 10.18
C PHE A 4 -8.19 7.79 9.66
N ASN A 5 -8.42 8.88 8.92
CA ASN A 5 -9.67 9.19 8.22
C ASN A 5 -9.36 9.56 6.77
N LYS A 6 -10.36 9.54 5.88
CA LYS A 6 -10.14 9.77 4.45
C LYS A 6 -9.71 11.22 4.13
N GLU A 7 -10.10 12.19 4.94
CA GLU A 7 -9.84 13.62 4.70
C GLU A 7 -8.36 13.97 4.83
N ASP A 8 -7.68 13.38 5.81
CA ASP A 8 -6.27 13.62 6.16
C ASP A 8 -5.34 12.51 5.64
N THR A 9 -5.80 11.65 4.71
CA THR A 9 -5.04 10.48 4.24
C THR A 9 -4.74 10.52 2.75
N ILE A 10 -3.54 10.06 2.38
CA ILE A 10 -3.22 9.59 1.03
C ILE A 10 -2.77 8.12 1.06
N MET A 11 -2.86 7.45 -0.08
CA MET A 11 -2.44 6.06 -0.22
C MET A 11 -1.28 5.92 -1.22
N LEU A 12 -0.27 5.16 -0.82
CA LEU A 12 0.92 4.88 -1.61
C LEU A 12 0.95 3.39 -1.91
N LEU A 13 0.81 3.03 -3.19
CA LEU A 13 0.94 1.65 -3.66
C LEU A 13 2.25 1.53 -4.46
N ILE A 14 3.22 0.85 -3.87
CA ILE A 14 4.62 0.85 -4.31
C ILE A 14 4.96 -0.50 -4.92
N ASP A 15 5.32 -0.52 -6.20
CA ASP A 15 5.95 -1.67 -6.85
C ASP A 15 5.13 -2.98 -6.81
N HIS A 16 3.79 -2.89 -6.74
CA HIS A 16 2.90 -4.04 -6.97
C HIS A 16 2.94 -4.48 -8.43
N GLN A 17 4.07 -5.02 -8.87
CA GLN A 17 4.35 -5.37 -10.26
C GLN A 17 4.22 -6.88 -10.49
N VAL A 18 3.87 -7.26 -11.73
CA VAL A 18 3.63 -8.65 -12.15
C VAL A 18 4.86 -9.56 -11.96
N GLY A 19 6.06 -8.98 -12.04
CA GLY A 19 7.32 -9.66 -11.78
C GLY A 19 7.72 -9.62 -10.31
N THR A 20 7.67 -8.44 -9.68
CA THR A 20 8.09 -8.22 -8.27
C THR A 20 7.32 -9.10 -7.29
N ILE A 21 6.05 -9.41 -7.56
CA ILE A 21 5.26 -10.32 -6.72
C ILE A 21 5.88 -11.73 -6.60
N ASN A 22 6.72 -12.14 -7.55
CA ASN A 22 7.42 -13.42 -7.47
C ASN A 22 8.58 -13.42 -6.46
N PHE A 23 8.99 -12.25 -5.96
CA PHE A 23 10.03 -12.12 -4.93
C PHE A 23 9.47 -12.29 -3.52
N ALA A 24 8.18 -12.03 -3.32
CA ALA A 24 7.50 -12.34 -2.06
C ALA A 24 7.28 -13.86 -1.95
N ALA A 25 8.07 -14.52 -1.11
CA ALA A 25 7.99 -15.95 -0.89
C ALA A 25 7.41 -16.33 0.49
N ASN A 26 7.19 -15.34 1.37
CA ASN A 26 6.62 -15.57 2.70
C ASN A 26 5.09 -15.55 2.75
N ARG A 27 4.41 -15.16 1.66
CA ARG A 27 2.94 -15.09 1.58
C ARG A 27 2.40 -15.56 0.23
N PRO A 28 1.16 -16.10 0.18
CA PRO A 28 0.51 -16.44 -1.08
C PRO A 28 0.31 -15.22 -1.97
N LYS A 29 0.63 -15.35 -3.26
CA LYS A 29 0.51 -14.24 -4.23
C LYS A 29 -0.93 -13.78 -4.38
N GLU A 30 -1.87 -14.71 -4.32
CA GLU A 30 -3.31 -14.45 -4.43
C GLU A 30 -3.79 -13.56 -3.28
N MET A 31 -3.20 -13.69 -2.09
CA MET A 31 -3.49 -12.78 -0.97
C MET A 31 -3.04 -11.37 -1.32
N ILE A 32 -1.79 -11.21 -1.74
CA ILE A 32 -1.18 -9.91 -2.05
C ILE A 32 -1.97 -9.21 -3.17
N ILE A 33 -2.31 -9.93 -4.24
CA ILE A 33 -3.12 -9.40 -5.35
C ILE A 33 -4.49 -8.94 -4.85
N SER A 34 -5.18 -9.80 -4.08
CA SER A 34 -6.48 -9.46 -3.49
C SER A 34 -6.41 -8.20 -2.63
N ARG A 35 -5.36 -8.05 -1.80
CA ARG A 35 -5.21 -6.91 -0.90
C ARG A 35 -4.84 -5.64 -1.63
N ALA A 36 -3.92 -5.70 -2.59
CA ALA A 36 -3.57 -4.57 -3.44
C ALA A 36 -4.77 -4.08 -4.26
N LYS A 37 -5.57 -5.01 -4.82
CA LYS A 37 -6.84 -4.69 -5.48
C LYS A 37 -7.81 -4.00 -4.53
N ALA A 38 -8.01 -4.55 -3.34
CA ALA A 38 -8.92 -3.98 -2.35
C ALA A 38 -8.49 -2.57 -1.95
N LEU A 39 -7.20 -2.34 -1.65
CA LEU A 39 -6.66 -1.02 -1.34
C LEU A 39 -6.93 0.00 -2.45
N ALA A 40 -6.65 -0.37 -3.70
CA ALA A 40 -6.91 0.49 -4.85
C ALA A 40 -8.40 0.87 -4.96
N ARG A 41 -9.31 -0.07 -4.69
CA ARG A 41 -10.76 0.18 -4.68
C ARG A 41 -11.22 1.00 -3.48
N VAL A 42 -10.63 0.77 -2.29
CA VAL A 42 -10.91 1.53 -1.07
C VAL A 42 -10.55 2.99 -1.30
N ALA A 43 -9.36 3.26 -1.82
CA ALA A 43 -8.93 4.63 -2.08
C ALA A 43 -9.87 5.35 -3.04
N LYS A 44 -10.26 4.70 -4.14
CA LYS A 44 -11.23 5.23 -5.09
C LYS A 44 -12.61 5.47 -4.47
N ALA A 45 -13.12 4.52 -3.68
CA ALA A 45 -14.44 4.62 -3.06
C ALA A 45 -14.54 5.78 -2.07
N LEU A 46 -13.43 6.08 -1.37
CA LEU A 46 -13.34 7.14 -0.37
C LEU A 46 -12.78 8.45 -0.92
N ASN A 47 -12.41 8.52 -2.20
CA ASN A 47 -11.71 9.65 -2.81
C ASN A 47 -10.39 10.00 -2.10
N ILE A 48 -9.68 9.00 -1.60
CA ILE A 48 -8.32 9.15 -1.06
C ILE A 48 -7.35 9.29 -2.24
N PRO A 49 -6.52 10.35 -2.30
CA PRO A 49 -5.50 10.48 -3.34
C PRO A 49 -4.52 9.30 -3.32
N VAL A 50 -4.18 8.79 -4.51
CA VAL A 50 -3.24 7.67 -4.65
C VAL A 50 -2.02 8.08 -5.47
N VAL A 51 -0.83 7.66 -5.02
CA VAL A 51 0.39 7.70 -5.82
C VAL A 51 0.87 6.28 -6.08
N LEU A 52 1.07 5.97 -7.35
CA LEU A 52 1.60 4.70 -7.82
C LEU A 52 3.04 4.87 -8.27
N THR A 53 3.87 3.86 -8.03
CA THR A 53 5.22 3.80 -8.58
C THR A 53 5.60 2.39 -8.99
N THR A 54 6.51 2.29 -9.95
CA THR A 54 7.18 1.06 -10.38
C THR A 54 8.68 1.20 -10.23
N SER A 55 9.36 0.09 -9.94
CA SER A 55 10.81 -0.01 -9.98
C SER A 55 11.22 -0.87 -11.17
N LEU A 56 12.09 -0.34 -12.04
CA LEU A 56 12.64 -1.06 -13.20
C LEU A 56 11.55 -1.74 -14.06
N GLU A 57 10.47 -1.02 -14.41
CA GLU A 57 9.29 -1.64 -15.05
C GLU A 57 9.56 -2.30 -16.40
N ASP A 58 10.60 -1.84 -17.13
CA ASP A 58 11.00 -2.40 -18.42
C ASP A 58 11.91 -3.65 -18.27
N GLN A 59 12.14 -4.11 -17.04
CA GLN A 59 12.92 -5.29 -16.70
C GLN A 59 12.01 -6.42 -16.19
N MET A 60 12.57 -7.42 -15.50
CA MET A 60 11.82 -8.59 -15.02
C MET A 60 10.68 -8.24 -14.05
N GLN A 61 10.74 -7.07 -13.40
CA GLN A 61 9.71 -6.57 -12.49
C GLN A 61 8.40 -6.30 -13.24
N GLY A 62 8.46 -5.78 -14.46
CA GLY A 62 7.29 -5.57 -15.31
C GLY A 62 6.37 -4.43 -14.87
N LEU A 63 5.17 -4.39 -15.44
CA LEU A 63 4.15 -3.39 -15.14
C LEU A 63 3.43 -3.68 -13.80
N LEU A 64 2.68 -2.70 -13.28
CA LEU A 64 1.79 -2.91 -12.13
C LEU A 64 0.73 -3.97 -12.43
N LEU A 65 0.23 -4.61 -11.37
CA LEU A 65 -0.84 -5.60 -11.44
C LEU A 65 -2.06 -5.08 -12.22
N PRO A 66 -2.66 -5.88 -13.14
CA PRO A 66 -3.83 -5.47 -13.91
C PRO A 66 -5.03 -5.03 -13.05
N GLU A 67 -5.17 -5.58 -11.85
CA GLU A 67 -6.20 -5.23 -10.88
C GLU A 67 -6.08 -3.77 -10.43
N ILE A 68 -4.84 -3.29 -10.21
CA ILE A 68 -4.57 -1.89 -9.86
C ILE A 68 -4.86 -1.01 -11.07
N GLN A 69 -4.42 -1.39 -12.27
CA GLN A 69 -4.71 -0.65 -13.50
C GLN A 69 -6.21 -0.48 -13.73
N LYS A 70 -7.00 -1.53 -13.50
CA LYS A 70 -8.46 -1.50 -13.66
C LYS A 70 -9.14 -0.61 -12.62
N ALA A 71 -8.66 -0.63 -11.37
CA ALA A 71 -9.23 0.19 -10.31
C ALA A 71 -8.88 1.68 -10.48
N LEU A 72 -7.61 1.97 -10.79
CA LEU A 72 -6.99 3.29 -10.79
C LEU A 72 -6.34 3.61 -12.16
N PRO A 73 -7.12 3.72 -13.25
CA PRO A 73 -6.55 3.89 -14.59
C PRO A 73 -5.82 5.22 -14.79
N ILE A 74 -6.25 6.29 -14.11
CA ILE A 74 -5.65 7.63 -14.22
C ILE A 74 -4.31 7.65 -13.49
N GLU A 75 -4.26 7.12 -12.27
CA GLU A 75 -3.06 7.03 -11.46
C GLU A 75 -2.06 6.04 -12.08
N TYR A 76 -2.56 4.96 -12.69
CA TYR A 76 -1.72 4.01 -13.44
C TYR A 76 -1.02 4.68 -14.61
N ALA A 77 -1.74 5.51 -15.38
CA ALA A 77 -1.16 6.26 -16.49
C ALA A 77 -0.10 7.28 -16.02
N ASN A 78 -0.30 7.88 -14.85
CA ASN A 78 0.56 8.90 -14.26
C ASN A 78 1.59 8.37 -13.24
N ARG A 79 1.76 7.04 -13.13
CA ARG A 79 2.65 6.42 -12.15
C ARG A 79 4.10 6.89 -12.33
N ILE A 80 4.85 6.92 -11.23
CA ILE A 80 6.26 7.28 -11.23
C ILE A 80 7.12 6.05 -11.54
N LYS A 81 7.89 6.11 -12.63
CA LYS A 81 8.75 5.01 -13.09
C LYS A 81 10.17 5.22 -12.61
N ARG A 82 10.58 4.48 -11.57
CA ARG A 82 11.90 4.62 -10.93
C ARG A 82 12.91 3.67 -11.54
N THR A 83 14.17 4.08 -11.61
CA THR A 83 15.27 3.35 -12.26
C THR A 83 16.08 2.46 -11.31
N GLY A 84 15.46 1.97 -10.23
CA GLY A 84 16.09 1.03 -9.28
C GLY A 84 16.52 1.65 -7.95
N ILE A 85 16.10 2.88 -7.65
CA ILE A 85 16.21 3.44 -6.30
C ILE A 85 15.41 2.55 -5.34
N THR A 86 16.02 2.02 -4.29
CA THR A 86 15.33 1.07 -3.37
C THR A 86 14.40 1.79 -2.41
N ASN A 87 14.86 2.89 -1.81
CA ASN A 87 14.02 3.79 -1.04
C ASN A 87 13.27 4.74 -1.99
N ALA A 88 11.98 4.49 -2.22
CA ALA A 88 11.19 5.34 -3.12
C ALA A 88 11.22 6.83 -2.73
N TRP A 89 11.38 7.15 -1.45
CA TRP A 89 11.41 8.52 -0.96
C TRP A 89 12.66 9.32 -1.40
N ASP A 90 13.73 8.63 -1.78
CA ASP A 90 14.95 9.26 -2.30
C ASP A 90 14.82 9.63 -3.80
N ASP A 91 13.78 9.13 -4.49
CA ASP A 91 13.48 9.55 -5.85
C ASP A 91 12.74 10.91 -5.85
N GLU A 92 13.38 11.94 -6.41
CA GLU A 92 12.84 13.30 -6.40
C GLU A 92 11.47 13.41 -7.08
N ASN A 93 11.24 12.65 -8.16
CA ASN A 93 9.95 12.68 -8.87
C ASN A 93 8.85 12.02 -8.04
N TYR A 94 9.18 10.91 -7.38
CA TYR A 94 8.25 10.23 -6.47
C TYR A 94 7.91 11.12 -5.28
N LYS A 95 8.93 11.66 -4.59
CA LYS A 95 8.73 12.56 -3.46
C LYS A 95 7.89 13.78 -3.86
N ALA A 96 8.19 14.43 -4.98
CA ALA A 96 7.42 15.56 -5.47
C ALA A 96 5.95 15.18 -5.77
N ALA A 97 5.72 14.01 -6.39
CA ALA A 97 4.36 13.52 -6.67
C ALA A 97 3.59 13.23 -5.37
N VAL A 98 4.24 12.62 -4.38
CA VAL A 98 3.63 12.34 -3.07
C VAL A 98 3.30 13.62 -2.33
N LEU A 99 4.23 14.57 -2.23
CA LEU A 99 3.99 15.86 -1.56
C LEU A 99 2.86 16.64 -2.24
N LYS A 100 2.79 16.60 -3.58
CA LYS A 100 1.70 17.21 -4.34
C LYS A 100 0.35 16.53 -4.06
N ALA A 101 0.31 15.20 -4.00
CA ALA A 101 -0.92 14.45 -3.71
C ALA A 101 -1.37 14.64 -2.25
N ALA A 102 -0.42 14.71 -1.32
CA ALA A 102 -0.67 14.96 0.10
C ALA A 102 -1.32 16.32 0.33
N GLY A 103 -0.73 17.38 -0.23
CA GLY A 103 -1.09 18.74 0.16
C GLY A 103 -0.84 18.94 1.66
N GLU A 104 -1.91 19.23 2.41
CA GLU A 104 -1.83 19.39 3.87
C GLU A 104 -2.00 18.08 4.66
N ARG A 105 -2.34 16.98 3.98
CA ARG A 105 -2.60 15.68 4.60
C ARG A 105 -1.36 15.10 5.26
N LYS A 106 -1.52 14.49 6.43
CA LYS A 106 -0.43 13.91 7.22
C LYS A 106 -0.44 12.40 7.30
N ASN A 107 -1.56 11.74 7.06
CA ASN A 107 -1.66 10.30 7.17
C ASN A 107 -1.31 9.61 5.85
N ILE A 108 -0.47 8.57 5.95
CA ILE A 108 0.04 7.81 4.82
C ILE A 108 -0.32 6.35 5.05
N ILE A 109 -1.18 5.82 4.18
CA ILE A 109 -1.36 4.37 4.06
C ILE A 109 -0.38 3.89 3.00
N MET A 110 0.49 2.95 3.36
CA MET A 110 1.51 2.41 2.45
C MET A 110 1.36 0.90 2.29
N ALA A 111 1.48 0.41 1.06
CA ALA A 111 1.55 -1.02 0.75
C ALA A 111 2.39 -1.23 -0.51
N GLY A 112 3.03 -2.38 -0.64
CA GLY A 112 3.88 -2.64 -1.80
C GLY A 112 4.72 -3.89 -1.69
N LEU A 113 5.64 -4.03 -2.63
CA LEU A 113 6.54 -5.17 -2.72
C LEU A 113 7.99 -4.72 -2.96
N THR A 114 8.98 -5.22 -2.22
CA THR A 114 8.85 -6.10 -1.04
C THR A 114 8.83 -5.29 0.26
N ASN A 115 8.24 -5.86 1.32
CA ASN A 115 8.11 -5.20 2.62
C ASN A 115 9.49 -4.79 3.19
N ASP A 116 10.47 -5.70 3.08
CA ASP A 116 11.84 -5.61 3.57
C ASP A 116 12.79 -4.76 2.72
N VAL A 117 12.31 -4.21 1.59
CA VAL A 117 13.14 -3.37 0.71
C VAL A 117 12.39 -2.09 0.33
N CYS A 118 11.37 -2.21 -0.52
CA CYS A 118 10.69 -1.06 -1.13
C CYS A 118 9.69 -0.38 -0.21
N ILE A 119 9.37 -0.96 0.95
CA ILE A 119 8.45 -0.36 1.94
C ILE A 119 9.16 0.07 3.22
N VAL A 120 10.13 -0.73 3.70
CA VAL A 120 10.75 -0.49 5.02
C VAL A 120 11.37 0.89 5.14
N TYR A 121 12.21 1.30 4.19
CA TYR A 121 12.89 2.59 4.26
C TYR A 121 12.02 3.81 3.91
N PRO A 122 11.19 3.81 2.85
CA PRO A 122 10.39 5.00 2.54
C PRO A 122 9.37 5.31 3.63
N SER A 123 8.79 4.30 4.28
CA SER A 123 7.90 4.53 5.43
C SER A 123 8.61 5.20 6.60
N ILE A 124 9.85 4.79 6.90
CA ILE A 124 10.66 5.40 7.96
C ILE A 124 11.05 6.84 7.58
N SER A 125 11.55 7.05 6.37
CA SER A 125 11.91 8.40 5.88
C SER A 125 10.72 9.37 5.95
N MET A 126 9.52 8.91 5.65
CA MET A 126 8.31 9.73 5.77
C MET A 126 7.94 10.04 7.22
N VAL A 127 8.11 9.10 8.16
CA VAL A 127 7.93 9.38 9.60
C VAL A 127 8.95 10.42 10.08
N GLU A 128 10.20 10.32 9.66
CA GLU A 128 11.26 11.29 9.97
C GLU A 128 10.93 12.71 9.44
N GLU A 129 10.17 12.80 8.34
CA GLU A 129 9.64 14.05 7.79
C GLU A 129 8.29 14.50 8.41
N GLY A 130 7.83 13.81 9.45
CA GLY A 130 6.65 14.20 10.23
C GLY A 130 5.31 13.77 9.64
N PHE A 131 5.29 12.74 8.78
CA PHE A 131 4.07 12.05 8.39
C PHE A 131 3.68 10.97 9.40
N ASP A 132 2.38 10.73 9.56
CA ASP A 132 1.87 9.56 10.27
C ASP A 132 1.79 8.40 9.27
N VAL A 133 2.60 7.34 9.42
CA VAL A 133 2.65 6.24 8.44
C VAL A 133 2.05 4.95 9.01
N GLN A 134 1.21 4.29 8.20
CA GLN A 134 0.63 2.98 8.47
C GLN A 134 0.84 2.05 7.26
N VAL A 135 1.57 0.96 7.47
CA VAL A 135 1.85 -0.06 6.46
C VAL A 135 0.83 -1.20 6.53
N VAL A 136 0.22 -1.52 5.40
CA VAL A 136 -0.71 -2.65 5.24
C VAL A 136 0.09 -3.90 4.89
N ILE A 137 0.55 -4.62 5.92
CA ILE A 137 1.60 -5.65 5.77
C ILE A 137 1.15 -6.86 4.96
N ASP A 138 -0.15 -7.21 5.01
CA ASP A 138 -0.74 -8.32 4.26
C ASP A 138 -1.08 -7.97 2.81
N ALA A 139 -0.87 -6.71 2.41
CA ALA A 139 -0.86 -6.27 1.01
C ALA A 139 0.54 -6.26 0.38
N GLY A 140 1.53 -6.80 1.09
CA GLY A 140 2.90 -6.96 0.62
C GLY A 140 3.50 -8.29 1.08
N GLY A 141 4.80 -8.44 0.90
CA GLY A 141 5.54 -9.62 1.32
C GLY A 141 7.03 -9.44 1.12
N SER A 142 7.80 -10.40 1.62
CA SER A 142 9.26 -10.39 1.62
C SER A 142 9.84 -11.70 1.09
N LEU A 143 11.14 -11.68 0.82
CA LEU A 143 11.87 -12.84 0.31
C LEU A 143 11.84 -14.02 1.28
N THR A 144 11.79 -13.73 2.59
CA THR A 144 11.69 -14.74 3.64
C THR A 144 10.82 -14.22 4.77
N GLN A 145 10.30 -15.12 5.61
CA GLN A 145 9.59 -14.72 6.81
C GLN A 145 10.49 -13.96 7.79
N ILE A 146 11.77 -14.38 7.91
CA ILE A 146 12.75 -13.69 8.75
C ILE A 146 12.92 -12.22 8.33
N ALA A 147 12.98 -11.95 7.02
CA ALA A 147 13.10 -10.59 6.51
C ALA A 147 11.85 -9.75 6.80
N ASP A 148 10.65 -10.33 6.66
CA ASP A 148 9.39 -9.67 6.98
C ASP A 148 9.27 -9.35 8.48
N ASP A 149 9.66 -10.29 9.35
CA ASP A 149 9.67 -10.12 10.81
C ASP A 149 10.64 -9.01 11.24
N LEU A 150 11.82 -8.94 10.60
CA LEU A 150 12.80 -7.88 10.84
C LEU A 150 12.30 -6.52 10.34
N ALA A 151 11.63 -6.47 9.18
CA ALA A 151 11.02 -5.25 8.68
C ALA A 151 9.96 -4.74 9.67
N GLN A 152 9.11 -5.63 10.20
CA GLN A 152 8.12 -5.27 11.21
C GLN A 152 8.75 -4.71 12.50
N GLN A 153 9.77 -5.37 13.04
CA GLN A 153 10.48 -4.86 14.22
C GLN A 153 11.14 -3.50 13.96
N THR A 154 11.63 -3.28 12.75
CA THR A 154 12.24 -2.01 12.33
C THR A 154 11.18 -0.91 12.30
N TRP A 155 10.01 -1.17 11.71
CA TRP A 155 8.88 -0.26 11.70
C TRP A 155 8.42 0.15 13.10
N GLU A 156 8.23 -0.82 13.99
CA GLU A 156 7.78 -0.57 15.36
C GLU A 156 8.74 0.36 16.11
N LYS A 157 10.05 0.18 15.95
CA LYS A 157 11.08 1.03 16.57
C LYS A 157 11.14 2.43 15.96
N ALA A 158 10.77 2.56 14.69
CA ALA A 158 10.81 3.82 13.94
C ALA A 158 9.47 4.59 13.97
N GLY A 159 8.46 4.11 14.71
CA GLY A 159 7.16 4.77 14.81
C GLY A 159 6.24 4.54 13.61
N VAL A 160 6.59 3.63 12.69
CA VAL A 160 5.72 3.21 11.60
C VAL A 160 4.70 2.20 12.14
N ARG A 161 3.41 2.47 11.96
CA ARG A 161 2.35 1.52 12.36
C ARG A 161 2.22 0.42 11.32
N THR A 162 1.95 -0.80 11.75
CA THR A 162 1.51 -1.88 10.87
C THR A 162 0.03 -2.16 11.06
N THR A 163 -0.62 -2.64 10.00
CA THR A 163 -2.02 -3.06 10.00
C THR A 163 -2.22 -4.16 8.97
N ALA A 164 -3.36 -4.84 9.05
CA ALA A 164 -3.86 -5.70 7.99
C ALA A 164 -5.09 -5.06 7.33
N ILE A 165 -5.41 -5.47 6.11
CA ILE A 165 -6.47 -4.84 5.31
C ILE A 165 -7.82 -4.73 6.05
N ASN A 166 -8.19 -5.76 6.82
CA ASN A 166 -9.47 -5.82 7.51
C ASN A 166 -9.54 -4.77 8.64
N GLN A 167 -8.43 -4.62 9.37
CA GLN A 167 -8.31 -3.60 10.41
C GLN A 167 -8.28 -2.20 9.81
N LEU A 168 -7.57 -2.00 8.70
CA LEU A 168 -7.56 -0.70 8.01
C LEU A 168 -8.95 -0.30 7.53
N ILE A 169 -9.69 -1.20 6.89
CA ILE A 169 -11.04 -0.89 6.39
C ILE A 169 -11.96 -0.54 7.56
N ALA A 170 -11.89 -1.26 8.68
CA ALA A 170 -12.66 -0.92 9.87
C ALA A 170 -12.28 0.46 10.44
N GLU A 171 -10.99 0.80 10.48
CA GLU A 171 -10.49 2.11 10.93
C GLU A 171 -11.03 3.25 10.05
N LEU A 172 -10.93 3.13 8.73
CA LEU A 172 -11.41 4.15 7.78
C LEU A 172 -12.93 4.30 7.74
N THR A 173 -13.66 3.22 8.04
CA THR A 173 -15.13 3.24 8.02
C THR A 173 -15.71 3.92 9.25
N SER A 174 -15.18 3.62 10.44
CA SER A 174 -15.72 3.98 11.77
C SER A 174 -17.17 3.50 12.07
N SER A 175 -18.08 3.47 11.09
CA SER A 175 -19.42 2.88 11.17
C SER A 175 -19.92 2.36 9.81
N TRP A 176 -20.41 1.11 9.80
CA TRP A 176 -20.94 0.44 8.59
C TRP A 176 -22.26 1.03 8.07
N GLU A 177 -22.94 1.83 8.88
CA GLU A 177 -24.22 2.46 8.53
C GLU A 177 -24.05 3.70 7.65
N THR A 178 -22.82 4.19 7.52
CA THR A 178 -22.50 5.35 6.67
C THR A 178 -22.47 4.97 5.19
N GLU A 179 -22.61 5.96 4.31
CA GLU A 179 -22.48 5.74 2.86
C GLU A 179 -21.12 5.11 2.51
N ASP A 180 -20.04 5.61 3.14
CA ASP A 180 -18.70 5.07 2.97
C ASP A 180 -18.60 3.65 3.52
N GLY A 181 -19.21 3.38 4.68
CA GLY A 181 -19.32 2.03 5.22
C GLY A 181 -19.98 1.05 4.24
N GLY A 182 -21.08 1.45 3.60
CA GLY A 182 -21.73 0.65 2.56
C GLY A 182 -20.80 0.33 1.38
N LYS A 183 -20.03 1.31 0.89
CA LYS A 183 -19.05 1.10 -0.20
C LYS A 183 -17.95 0.12 0.22
N LEU A 184 -17.45 0.26 1.45
CA LEU A 184 -16.36 -0.56 1.96
C LEU A 184 -16.79 -2.00 2.30
N VAL A 185 -18.03 -2.20 2.76
CA VAL A 185 -18.63 -3.54 2.93
C VAL A 185 -18.68 -4.30 1.62
N ALA A 186 -19.05 -3.63 0.51
CA ALA A 186 -19.06 -4.26 -0.80
C ALA A 186 -17.65 -4.74 -1.21
N ILE A 187 -16.61 -3.92 -0.97
CA ILE A 187 -15.22 -4.30 -1.24
C ILE A 187 -14.77 -5.47 -0.35
N LEU A 188 -15.12 -5.45 0.95
CA LEU A 188 -14.84 -6.57 1.84
C LEU A 188 -15.48 -7.86 1.33
N ALA A 189 -16.77 -7.81 0.96
CA ALA A 189 -17.52 -8.97 0.49
C ALA A 189 -16.97 -9.56 -0.82
N GLU A 190 -16.48 -8.72 -1.73
CA GLU A 190 -15.99 -9.16 -3.03
C GLU A 190 -14.52 -9.60 -3.02
N ASP A 191 -13.66 -8.86 -2.31
CA ASP A 191 -12.21 -9.00 -2.45
C ASP A 191 -11.57 -9.66 -1.24
N ILE A 192 -12.17 -9.54 -0.05
CA ILE A 192 -11.54 -9.93 1.23
C ILE A 192 -12.17 -11.18 1.84
N ILE A 193 -13.47 -11.17 2.11
CA ILE A 193 -14.23 -12.27 2.71
C ILE A 193 -14.06 -13.58 1.94
N PRO A 194 -14.07 -13.62 0.59
CA PRO A 194 -13.91 -14.87 -0.15
C PRO A 194 -12.53 -15.53 0.03
N THR A 195 -11.58 -14.81 0.63
CA THR A 195 -10.23 -15.30 0.91
C THR A 195 -10.02 -15.72 2.38
N PHE A 196 -11.01 -15.47 3.25
CA PHE A 196 -10.88 -15.82 4.67
C PHE A 196 -10.62 -17.31 4.88
N GLY A 197 -9.61 -17.60 5.69
CA GLY A 197 -9.18 -18.97 6.01
C GLY A 197 -8.56 -19.75 4.85
N LYS A 198 -8.43 -19.17 3.65
CA LYS A 198 -7.81 -19.84 2.48
C LYS A 198 -6.29 -19.84 2.51
N PHE A 199 -5.72 -18.86 3.20
CA PHE A 199 -4.28 -18.70 3.34
C PHE A 199 -3.91 -19.05 4.78
N LYS A 200 -3.18 -20.16 4.94
CA LYS A 200 -2.69 -20.65 6.23
C LYS A 200 -1.18 -20.56 6.24
#